data_AF-A0AAW1SMG5-F1
#
_entry.id   AF-A0AAW1SMG5-F1
#
_cell.length_a   1.000
_cell.length_b   1.000
_cell.length_c   1.000
_cell.angle_alpha   90.00
_cell.angle_beta   90.00
_cell.angle_gamma   90.00
#
_symmetry.space_group_name_H-M   'P 1'
#
loop_
_entity.id
_entity.type
_entity.pdbx_description
1 polymer ?
#
loop_
_entity_poly.entity_id
_entity_poly.type
_entity_poly.pdbx_seq_one_letter_code
_entity_poly.pdbx_strand_id
1 'polypeptide(L)'
;MSEAQILNREASVVHGARREVSSKPSNASKEMERGLLLASSDAFEAKVQPSMLLSQHCGNMYAASLYASLASLLEARGSELEGKRVMLFAYGSGLASSAFTLVGRPTSSAFTLQRLAGQVDLRARLAARLEANPADFDAALQRLTDRFGAHSFMPEAPLADLLPGTFYLHSIDEQYKRKYCRKA
;
A
#
# COMPACT_ATOMS: atom_id res chain seq x y z
N MET A 1 31.29 -16.94 19.54
CA MET A 1 31.06 -15.51 19.84
C MET A 1 29.69 -15.38 20.48
N SER A 2 29.55 -14.60 21.54
CA SER A 2 28.24 -14.36 22.16
C SER A 2 27.39 -13.41 21.33
N GLU A 3 26.07 -13.46 21.49
CA GLU A 3 25.10 -12.62 20.80
C GLU A 3 25.39 -11.11 20.98
N ALA A 4 25.87 -10.73 22.16
CA ALA A 4 26.34 -9.37 22.47
C ALA A 4 27.58 -8.95 21.64
N GLN A 5 28.46 -9.89 21.27
CA GLN A 5 29.61 -9.62 20.42
C GLN A 5 29.23 -9.43 18.95
N ILE A 6 28.14 -10.08 18.50
CA ILE A 6 27.59 -9.90 17.16
C ILE A 6 26.89 -8.54 17.07
N LEU A 7 26.04 -8.20 18.04
CA LEU A 7 25.37 -6.90 18.13
C LEU A 7 26.36 -5.72 18.19
N ASN A 8 27.44 -5.83 18.98
CA ASN A 8 28.46 -4.77 19.04
C ASN A 8 29.27 -4.63 17.74
N ARG A 9 29.52 -5.75 17.04
CA ARG A 9 30.20 -5.71 15.74
C ARG A 9 29.30 -5.11 14.66
N GLU A 10 28.02 -5.45 14.66
CA GLU A 10 27.04 -4.93 13.70
C GLU A 10 26.69 -3.45 13.97
N ALA A 11 26.57 -3.03 15.23
CA ALA A 11 26.43 -1.63 15.61
C ALA A 11 27.67 -0.79 15.23
N SER A 12 28.87 -1.37 15.32
CA SER A 12 30.11 -0.74 14.85
C SER A 12 30.18 -0.61 13.32
N VAL A 13 29.53 -1.51 12.56
CA VAL A 13 29.38 -1.35 11.10
C VAL A 13 28.45 -0.18 10.81
N VAL A 14 27.34 -0.03 11.54
CA VAL A 14 26.40 1.10 11.37
C VAL A 14 27.03 2.43 11.79
N HIS A 15 27.81 2.48 12.88
CA HIS A 15 28.51 3.68 13.32
C HIS A 15 29.76 4.01 12.48
N GLY A 16 30.47 3.00 11.98
CA GLY A 16 31.62 3.16 11.09
C GLY A 16 31.26 3.52 9.65
N ALA A 17 30.11 3.05 9.15
CA ALA A 17 29.56 3.41 7.84
C ALA A 17 29.12 4.88 7.74
N ARG A 18 29.12 5.61 8.86
CA ARG A 18 28.78 7.04 8.90
C ARG A 18 29.84 7.94 8.23
N ARG A 19 31.01 7.42 7.84
CA ARG A 19 32.12 8.26 7.33
C ARG A 19 32.40 8.24 5.84
N GLU A 20 32.02 7.25 5.05
CA GLU A 20 32.19 7.32 3.58
C GLU A 20 31.13 6.49 2.85
N VAL A 21 29.97 7.11 2.59
CA VAL A 21 29.05 6.59 1.57
C VAL A 21 29.54 7.12 0.22
N SER A 22 30.28 6.28 -0.50
CA SER A 22 30.69 6.51 -1.89
C SER A 22 29.47 6.87 -2.75
N SER A 23 29.61 7.85 -3.64
CA SER A 23 28.56 8.36 -4.55
C SER A 23 28.19 7.40 -5.67
N LYS A 24 28.82 6.23 -5.75
CA LYS A 24 28.40 5.14 -6.64
C LYS A 24 27.38 4.30 -5.89
N PRO A 25 26.24 3.92 -6.51
CA PRO A 25 25.35 2.93 -5.92
C PRO A 25 26.13 1.62 -5.87
N SER A 26 26.85 1.38 -4.77
CA SER A 26 27.21 0.02 -4.45
C SER A 26 25.87 -0.66 -4.20
N ASN A 27 25.70 -1.85 -4.76
CA ASN A 27 24.77 -2.81 -4.19
C ASN A 27 25.23 -2.96 -2.74
N ALA A 28 24.67 -2.14 -1.84
CA ALA A 28 24.97 -2.14 -0.42
C ALA A 28 24.98 -3.60 0.00
N SER A 29 26.13 -4.08 0.47
CA SER A 29 26.37 -5.51 0.59
C SER A 29 25.25 -6.17 1.41
N LYS A 30 24.92 -7.45 1.15
CA LYS A 30 23.84 -8.15 1.89
C LYS A 30 24.03 -8.04 3.41
N GLU A 31 25.27 -7.90 3.87
CA GLU A 31 25.62 -7.64 5.26
C GLU A 31 25.19 -6.25 5.74
N MET A 32 25.37 -5.20 4.92
CA MET A 32 24.88 -3.84 5.23
C MET A 32 23.36 -3.81 5.30
N GLU A 33 22.67 -4.42 4.33
CA GLU A 33 21.20 -4.54 4.35
C GLU A 33 20.72 -5.24 5.63
N ARG A 34 21.32 -6.40 5.95
CA ARG A 34 21.01 -7.13 7.18
C ARG A 34 21.25 -6.29 8.43
N GLY A 35 22.38 -5.60 8.51
CA GLY A 35 22.70 -4.73 9.65
C GLY A 35 21.70 -3.57 9.81
N LEU A 36 21.26 -2.96 8.71
CA LEU A 36 20.24 -1.90 8.72
C LEU A 36 18.86 -2.42 9.09
N LEU A 37 18.46 -3.60 8.60
CA LEU A 37 17.18 -4.24 8.97
C LEU A 37 17.14 -4.54 10.47
N LEU A 38 18.20 -5.14 11.02
CA LEU A 38 18.30 -5.40 12.46
C LEU A 38 18.26 -4.09 13.28
N ALA A 39 19.04 -3.09 12.88
CA ALA A 39 19.09 -1.82 13.59
C ALA A 39 17.79 -0.99 13.50
N SER A 40 16.95 -1.22 12.48
CA SER A 40 15.71 -0.47 12.26
C SER A 40 14.43 -1.22 12.64
N SER A 41 14.53 -2.49 13.06
CA SER A 41 13.38 -3.36 13.36
C SER A 41 12.35 -2.72 14.29
N ASP A 42 12.77 -2.22 15.46
CA ASP A 42 11.86 -1.61 16.43
C ASP A 42 11.18 -0.34 15.88
N ALA A 43 11.93 0.45 15.09
CA ALA A 43 11.39 1.64 14.45
C ALA A 43 10.38 1.28 13.34
N PHE A 44 10.64 0.21 12.59
CA PHE A 44 9.73 -0.30 11.57
C PHE A 44 8.42 -0.79 12.20
N GLU A 45 8.51 -1.60 13.25
CA GLU A 45 7.34 -2.13 13.96
C GLU A 45 6.50 -0.99 14.57
N ALA A 46 7.14 0.02 15.16
CA ALA A 46 6.42 1.13 15.76
C ALA A 46 5.81 2.09 14.72
N LYS A 47 6.51 2.37 13.61
CA LYS A 47 6.21 3.51 12.72
C LYS A 47 5.71 3.14 11.33
N VAL A 48 5.99 1.92 10.85
CA VAL A 48 5.69 1.51 9.47
C VAL A 48 4.69 0.36 9.46
N GLN A 49 4.89 -0.68 10.27
CA GLN A 49 4.00 -1.85 10.31
C GLN A 49 2.50 -1.50 10.40
N PRO A 50 2.05 -0.50 11.20
CA PRO A 50 0.63 -0.17 11.28
C PRO A 50 0.03 0.34 9.96
N SER A 51 0.87 0.75 9.01
CA SER A 51 0.47 1.22 7.68
C SER A 51 0.49 0.12 6.60
N MET A 52 0.77 -1.13 6.96
CA MET A 52 1.02 -2.21 6.00
C MET A 52 -0.17 -3.10 5.66
N LEU A 53 -1.33 -2.93 6.33
CA LEU A 53 -2.49 -3.83 6.16
C LEU A 53 -2.89 -3.98 4.68
N LEU A 54 -3.19 -2.88 3.98
CA LEU A 54 -3.63 -2.97 2.59
C LEU A 54 -2.52 -3.40 1.62
N SER A 55 -1.26 -3.01 1.85
CA SER A 55 -0.16 -3.43 0.97
C SER A 55 0.10 -4.93 1.07
N GLN A 56 0.00 -5.51 2.26
CA GLN A 56 0.14 -6.95 2.49
C GLN A 56 -1.02 -7.77 1.91
N HIS A 57 -2.25 -7.23 1.96
CA HIS A 57 -3.44 -7.98 1.53
C HIS A 57 -3.92 -7.69 0.10
N CYS A 58 -3.52 -6.58 -0.52
CA CYS A 58 -3.95 -6.17 -1.86
C CYS A 58 -2.80 -5.98 -2.86
N GLY A 59 -1.54 -6.05 -2.42
CA GLY A 59 -0.39 -5.82 -3.28
C GLY A 59 -0.27 -4.36 -3.76
N ASN A 60 0.36 -4.17 -4.93
CA ASN A 60 0.66 -2.85 -5.46
C ASN A 60 -0.58 -2.21 -6.12
N MET A 61 -0.97 -1.04 -5.61
CA MET A 61 -2.07 -0.22 -6.12
C MET A 61 -1.57 1.05 -6.84
N TYR A 62 -0.32 1.05 -7.31
CA TYR A 62 0.33 2.16 -8.01
C TYR A 62 0.20 3.49 -7.24
N ALA A 63 -0.36 4.52 -7.87
CA ALA A 63 -0.51 5.85 -7.28
C ALA A 63 -1.33 5.85 -5.98
N ALA A 64 -2.20 4.85 -5.77
CA ALA A 64 -2.99 4.71 -4.56
C ALA A 64 -2.24 4.01 -3.41
N SER A 65 -1.11 3.33 -3.66
CA SER A 65 -0.39 2.53 -2.66
C SER A 65 -0.03 3.32 -1.39
N LEU A 66 0.50 4.54 -1.56
CA LEU A 66 0.84 5.41 -0.43
C LEU A 66 -0.38 5.78 0.42
N TYR A 67 -1.50 6.09 -0.23
CA TYR A 67 -2.73 6.50 0.45
C TYR A 67 -3.48 5.31 1.05
N ALA A 68 -3.34 4.11 0.48
CA ALA A 68 -3.80 2.87 1.09
C ALA A 68 -3.01 2.56 2.37
N SER A 69 -1.70 2.82 2.39
CA SER A 69 -0.91 2.75 3.63
C SER A 69 -1.34 3.80 4.66
N LEU A 70 -1.66 5.01 4.22
CA LEU A 70 -2.23 6.04 5.12
C LEU A 70 -3.59 5.62 5.70
N ALA A 71 -4.46 5.02 4.89
CA ALA A 71 -5.75 4.49 5.33
C ALA A 71 -5.57 3.33 6.34
N SER A 72 -4.59 2.45 6.11
CA SER A 72 -4.23 1.37 7.03
C SER A 72 -3.74 1.93 8.37
N LEU A 73 -2.86 2.94 8.33
CA LEU A 73 -2.37 3.63 9.53
C LEU A 73 -3.50 4.30 10.31
N LEU A 74 -4.43 4.95 9.59
CA LEU A 74 -5.59 5.59 10.19
C LEU A 74 -6.50 4.58 10.89
N GLU A 75 -6.80 3.44 10.27
CA GLU A 75 -7.58 2.38 10.93
C GLU A 75 -6.85 1.83 12.17
N ALA A 76 -5.54 1.66 12.10
CA ALA A 76 -4.75 1.07 13.18
C ALA A 76 -4.55 2.00 14.40
N ARG A 77 -4.51 3.32 14.18
CA ARG A 77 -4.12 4.30 15.21
C ARG A 77 -5.21 5.33 15.54
N GLY A 78 -6.13 5.62 14.63
CA GLY A 78 -7.25 6.53 14.87
C GLY A 78 -6.84 7.85 15.54
N SER A 79 -7.43 8.14 16.71
CA SER A 79 -7.13 9.32 17.51
C SER A 79 -5.70 9.38 18.06
N GLU A 80 -4.95 8.28 18.14
CA GLU A 80 -3.54 8.30 18.58
C GLU A 80 -2.63 9.13 17.66
N LEU A 81 -3.09 9.41 16.44
CA LEU A 81 -2.40 10.25 15.46
C LEU A 81 -2.55 11.76 15.75
N GLU A 82 -3.39 12.17 16.70
CA GLU A 82 -3.51 13.58 17.07
C GLU A 82 -2.18 14.15 17.60
N GLY A 83 -1.77 15.29 17.05
CA GLY A 83 -0.47 15.92 17.33
C GLY A 83 0.74 15.17 16.74
N LYS A 84 0.55 14.00 16.12
CA LYS A 84 1.64 13.22 15.52
C LYS A 84 1.93 13.70 14.11
N ARG A 85 3.22 13.68 13.75
CA ARG A 85 3.69 13.90 12.38
C ARG A 85 3.83 12.57 11.66
N VAL A 86 3.14 12.44 10.53
CA VAL A 86 3.23 11.31 9.61
C VAL A 86 4.03 11.76 8.40
N MET A 87 5.15 11.08 8.13
CA MET A 87 5.92 11.30 6.91
C MET A 87 5.40 10.39 5.81
N LEU A 88 5.24 10.95 4.62
CA LEU A 88 4.84 10.25 3.41
C LEU A 88 5.93 10.39 2.37
N PHE A 89 6.23 9.30 1.68
CA PHE A 89 7.18 9.26 0.59
C PHE A 89 6.51 8.69 -0.65
N ALA A 90 6.25 9.57 -1.62
CA ALA A 90 5.68 9.19 -2.91
C ALA A 90 6.80 8.97 -3.93
N TYR A 91 6.68 7.89 -4.70
CA TYR A 91 7.62 7.53 -5.75
C TYR A 91 6.89 7.06 -7.01
N GLY A 92 7.36 7.50 -8.17
CA GLY A 92 7.00 6.98 -9.48
C GLY A 92 8.24 6.80 -10.36
N SER A 93 8.34 5.66 -11.02
CA SER A 93 9.47 5.32 -11.91
C SER A 93 9.57 6.29 -13.09
N GLY A 94 10.80 6.74 -13.43
CA GLY A 94 11.04 7.70 -14.52
C GLY A 94 12.16 8.74 -14.31
N LEU A 95 12.27 9.52 -13.23
CA LEU A 95 11.68 9.41 -11.89
C LEU A 95 11.08 10.74 -11.40
N ALA A 96 10.01 10.64 -10.61
CA ALA A 96 9.48 11.74 -9.82
C ALA A 96 9.20 11.23 -8.40
N SER A 97 9.63 11.98 -7.40
CA SER A 97 9.41 11.65 -5.99
C SER A 97 9.14 12.90 -5.16
N SER A 98 8.45 12.72 -4.04
CA SER A 98 8.20 13.79 -3.09
C SER A 98 8.06 13.21 -1.69
N ALA A 99 8.83 13.77 -0.76
CA ALA A 99 8.66 13.54 0.67
C ALA A 99 7.88 14.71 1.26
N PHE A 100 6.79 14.44 1.96
CA PHE A 100 5.98 15.45 2.63
C PHE A 100 5.43 14.92 3.95
N THR A 101 4.87 15.81 4.77
CA THR A 101 4.38 15.43 6.09
C THR A 101 2.96 15.93 6.32
N LEU A 102 2.19 15.12 7.05
CA LEU A 102 0.89 15.48 7.58
C LEU A 102 0.99 15.51 9.11
N VAL A 103 0.17 16.35 9.75
CA VAL A 103 0.06 16.40 11.21
C VAL A 103 -1.40 16.17 11.58
N GLY A 104 -1.66 15.14 12.38
CA GLY A 104 -3.01 14.90 12.90
C GLY A 104 -3.43 16.05 13.80
N ARG A 105 -4.63 16.60 13.58
CA ARG A 105 -5.16 17.71 14.37
C ARG A 105 -6.42 17.29 15.11
N PRO A 106 -6.54 17.59 16.41
CA PRO A 106 -7.82 17.47 17.09
C PRO A 106 -8.82 18.44 16.45
N THR A 107 -10.08 18.03 16.35
CA THR A 107 -11.15 18.86 15.80
C THR A 107 -12.48 18.53 16.47
N SER A 108 -13.35 19.52 16.62
CA SER A 108 -14.75 19.36 17.05
C SER A 108 -15.72 19.15 15.88
N SER A 109 -15.22 19.12 14.64
CA SER A 109 -16.05 18.87 13.45
C SER A 109 -16.44 17.40 13.31
N ALA A 110 -17.27 17.09 12.31
CA ALA A 110 -17.58 15.70 11.97
C ALA A 110 -16.34 14.90 11.53
N PHE A 111 -15.27 15.55 11.05
CA PHE A 111 -14.10 14.89 10.46
C PHE A 111 -12.99 14.55 11.48
N THR A 112 -13.37 13.96 12.61
CA THR A 112 -12.38 13.50 13.62
C THR A 112 -11.62 12.27 13.11
N LEU A 113 -10.36 12.10 13.52
CA LEU A 113 -9.55 10.93 13.15
C LEU A 113 -10.21 9.63 13.60
N GLN A 114 -10.84 9.62 14.77
CA GLN A 114 -11.58 8.46 15.27
C GLN A 114 -12.78 8.11 14.38
N ARG A 115 -13.55 9.10 13.92
CA ARG A 115 -14.68 8.83 13.01
C ARG A 115 -14.17 8.32 11.68
N LEU A 116 -13.13 8.96 11.13
CA LEU A 116 -12.55 8.53 9.85
C LEU A 116 -12.05 7.09 9.96
N ALA A 117 -11.34 6.72 11.03
CA ALA A 117 -10.90 5.35 11.29
C ALA A 117 -12.06 4.35 11.30
N GLY A 118 -13.17 4.70 11.95
CA GLY A 118 -14.38 3.86 11.97
C GLY A 118 -15.13 3.79 10.63
N GLN A 119 -14.90 4.71 9.70
CA GLN A 119 -15.52 4.70 8.37
C GLN A 119 -14.73 3.93 7.31
N VAL A 120 -13.41 3.75 7.50
CA VAL A 120 -12.60 3.07 6.48
C VAL A 120 -12.91 1.57 6.43
N ASP A 121 -13.11 0.96 7.60
CA ASP A 121 -13.53 -0.43 7.82
C ASP A 121 -12.79 -1.45 6.92
N LEU A 122 -11.47 -1.30 6.83
CA LEU A 122 -10.61 -2.06 5.93
C LEU A 122 -10.62 -3.54 6.27
N ARG A 123 -10.53 -3.90 7.55
CA ARG A 123 -10.53 -5.32 7.96
C ARG A 123 -11.81 -6.04 7.57
N ALA A 124 -12.98 -5.46 7.79
CA ALA A 124 -14.24 -6.10 7.39
C ALA A 124 -14.34 -6.19 5.87
N ARG A 125 -13.95 -5.14 5.14
CA ARG A 125 -13.92 -5.14 3.67
C ARG A 125 -12.96 -6.18 3.10
N LEU A 126 -11.80 -6.38 3.71
CA LEU A 126 -10.83 -7.39 3.32
C LEU A 126 -11.36 -8.81 3.58
N ALA A 127 -12.06 -9.01 4.70
CA ALA A 127 -12.67 -10.28 5.07
C ALA A 127 -13.88 -10.65 4.20
N ALA A 128 -14.60 -9.65 3.66
CA ALA A 128 -15.74 -9.85 2.76
C ALA A 128 -15.33 -10.16 1.30
N ARG A 129 -14.03 -10.23 0.99
CA ARG A 129 -13.57 -10.58 -0.36
C ARG A 129 -13.81 -12.05 -0.66
N LEU A 130 -13.96 -12.34 -1.94
CA LEU A 130 -14.03 -13.71 -2.45
C LEU A 130 -12.63 -14.18 -2.81
N GLU A 131 -12.26 -15.35 -2.29
CA GLU A 131 -11.04 -16.03 -2.70
C GLU A 131 -11.26 -16.68 -4.07
N ALA A 132 -10.32 -16.45 -4.99
CA ALA A 132 -10.28 -17.11 -6.28
C ALA A 132 -9.10 -18.07 -6.31
N ASN A 133 -9.26 -19.23 -6.94
CA ASN A 133 -8.13 -20.14 -7.15
C ASN A 133 -7.18 -19.56 -8.22
N PRO A 134 -5.91 -20.03 -8.27
CA PRO A 134 -4.94 -19.51 -9.23
C PRO A 134 -5.35 -19.65 -10.71
N ALA A 135 -6.06 -20.72 -11.08
CA ALA A 135 -6.48 -20.94 -12.47
C ALA A 135 -7.55 -19.91 -12.92
N ASP A 136 -8.50 -19.57 -12.04
CA ASP A 136 -9.51 -18.54 -12.29
C ASP A 136 -8.86 -17.15 -12.41
N PHE A 137 -7.83 -16.89 -11.59
CA PHE A 137 -7.03 -15.67 -11.67
C PHE A 137 -6.28 -15.57 -12.99
N ASP A 138 -5.60 -16.63 -13.43
CA ASP A 138 -4.86 -16.67 -14.70
C ASP A 138 -5.82 -16.47 -15.88
N ALA A 139 -6.98 -17.14 -15.86
CA ALA A 139 -8.01 -16.94 -16.87
C ALA A 139 -8.54 -15.49 -16.90
N ALA A 140 -8.68 -14.85 -15.73
CA ALA A 140 -9.05 -13.44 -15.65
C ALA A 140 -7.97 -12.51 -16.23
N LEU A 141 -6.69 -12.81 -15.98
CA LEU A 141 -5.56 -12.05 -16.52
C LEU A 141 -5.46 -12.19 -18.05
N GLN A 142 -5.71 -13.38 -18.59
CA GLN A 142 -5.76 -13.60 -20.04
C GLN A 142 -6.90 -12.77 -20.66
N ARG A 143 -8.10 -12.80 -20.08
CA ARG A 143 -9.23 -11.97 -20.53
C ARG A 143 -8.90 -10.47 -20.51
N LEU A 144 -8.19 -9.99 -19.47
CA LEU A 144 -7.76 -8.59 -19.40
C LEU A 144 -6.80 -8.25 -20.54
N THR A 145 -5.86 -9.13 -20.84
CA THR A 145 -4.90 -8.97 -21.95
C THR A 145 -5.64 -8.89 -23.30
N ASP A 146 -6.54 -9.83 -23.56
CA ASP A 146 -7.29 -9.89 -24.82
C ASP A 146 -8.23 -8.70 -25.03
N ARG A 147 -8.70 -8.08 -23.93
CA ARG A 147 -9.63 -6.94 -23.97
C ARG A 147 -8.92 -5.60 -23.87
N PHE A 148 -7.62 -5.57 -23.59
CA PHE A 148 -6.87 -4.33 -23.49
C PHE A 148 -6.82 -3.63 -24.86
N GLY A 149 -7.43 -2.44 -24.94
CA GLY A 149 -7.53 -1.69 -26.20
C GLY A 149 -8.60 -2.20 -27.17
N ALA A 150 -9.39 -3.22 -26.80
CA ALA A 150 -10.51 -3.68 -27.62
C ALA A 150 -11.74 -2.75 -27.51
N HIS A 151 -12.66 -2.89 -28.45
CA HIS A 151 -13.94 -2.16 -28.51
C HIS A 151 -15.07 -3.08 -28.97
N SER A 152 -16.29 -2.55 -29.05
CA SER A 152 -17.48 -3.31 -29.51
C SER A 152 -17.76 -4.60 -28.72
N PHE A 153 -17.71 -4.52 -27.39
CA PHE A 153 -17.99 -5.67 -26.53
C PHE A 153 -18.71 -5.30 -25.24
N MET A 154 -19.33 -6.32 -24.64
CA MET A 154 -19.88 -6.28 -23.28
C MET A 154 -19.08 -7.22 -22.39
N PRO A 155 -18.60 -6.79 -21.21
CA PRO A 155 -17.93 -7.69 -20.28
C PRO A 155 -18.87 -8.80 -19.79
N GLU A 156 -18.38 -10.04 -19.77
CA GLU A 156 -19.15 -11.23 -19.38
C GLU A 156 -18.99 -11.63 -17.91
N ALA A 157 -18.37 -10.78 -17.09
CA ALA A 157 -18.06 -11.10 -15.70
C ALA A 157 -19.34 -11.18 -14.83
N PRO A 158 -19.44 -12.15 -13.90
CA PRO A 158 -20.58 -12.24 -12.99
C PRO A 158 -20.74 -10.97 -12.15
N LEU A 159 -21.94 -10.38 -12.16
CA LEU A 159 -22.26 -9.23 -11.32
C LEU A 159 -22.62 -9.63 -9.88
N ALA A 160 -22.88 -10.92 -9.64
CA ALA A 160 -23.25 -11.46 -8.34
C ALA A 160 -22.20 -11.16 -7.26
N ASP A 161 -20.93 -11.15 -7.65
CA ASP A 161 -19.77 -11.03 -6.76
C ASP A 161 -19.42 -9.59 -6.39
N LEU A 162 -19.95 -8.60 -7.12
CA LEU A 162 -19.72 -7.19 -6.82
C LEU A 162 -20.46 -6.76 -5.55
N LEU A 163 -19.94 -5.81 -4.80
CA LEU A 163 -20.70 -5.23 -3.68
C LEU A 163 -21.84 -4.33 -4.20
N PRO A 164 -22.97 -4.22 -3.47
CA PRO A 164 -24.01 -3.26 -3.77
C PRO A 164 -23.45 -1.84 -3.91
N GLY A 165 -23.94 -1.11 -4.91
CA GLY A 165 -23.47 0.24 -5.21
C GLY A 165 -22.14 0.34 -5.96
N THR A 166 -21.44 -0.78 -6.25
CA THR A 166 -20.22 -0.77 -7.08
C THR A 166 -20.55 -0.39 -8.53
N PHE A 167 -19.78 0.55 -9.07
CA PHE A 167 -19.80 0.88 -10.48
C PHE A 167 -19.03 -0.17 -11.29
N TYR A 168 -19.55 -0.57 -12.45
CA TYR A 168 -18.92 -1.54 -13.33
C TYR A 168 -19.06 -1.12 -14.79
N LEU A 169 -18.12 -1.60 -15.63
CA LEU A 169 -18.16 -1.39 -17.07
C LEU A 169 -19.26 -2.27 -17.68
N HIS A 170 -20.24 -1.64 -18.32
CA HIS A 170 -21.35 -2.33 -18.98
C HIS A 170 -21.02 -2.69 -20.43
N SER A 171 -20.45 -1.74 -21.19
CA SER A 171 -20.12 -1.94 -22.60
C SER A 171 -19.10 -0.94 -23.11
N ILE A 172 -18.39 -1.31 -24.19
CA ILE A 172 -17.58 -0.42 -25.01
C ILE A 172 -18.14 -0.49 -26.44
N ASP A 173 -18.49 0.65 -27.04
CA ASP A 173 -19.00 0.70 -28.42
C ASP A 173 -17.88 0.78 -29.48
N GLU A 174 -18.25 0.83 -30.76
CA GLU A 174 -17.32 0.95 -31.90
C GLU A 174 -16.46 2.23 -31.89
N GLN A 175 -16.91 3.26 -31.17
CA GLN A 175 -16.20 4.53 -31.01
C GLN A 175 -15.40 4.59 -29.69
N TYR A 176 -15.16 3.43 -29.06
CA TYR A 176 -14.48 3.30 -27.78
C TYR A 176 -15.17 3.98 -26.59
N LYS A 177 -16.44 4.39 -26.73
CA LYS A 177 -17.19 5.01 -25.64
C LYS A 177 -17.59 3.94 -24.63
N ARG A 178 -17.29 4.21 -23.37
CA ARG A 178 -17.55 3.30 -22.25
C ARG A 178 -18.85 3.67 -21.57
N LYS A 179 -19.77 2.71 -21.46
CA LYS A 179 -20.97 2.83 -20.64
C LYS A 179 -20.74 2.14 -19.30
N TYR A 180 -21.11 2.81 -18.21
CA TYR A 180 -21.02 2.27 -16.85
C TYR A 180 -22.42 2.13 -16.24
N CYS A 181 -22.59 1.10 -15.43
CA CYS A 181 -23.78 0.88 -14.63
C CYS A 181 -23.36 0.75 -13.16
N ARG A 182 -24.35 0.80 -12.25
CA ARG A 182 -24.14 0.63 -10.82
C ARG A 182 -24.93 -0.57 -10.35
N LYS A 183 -24.28 -1.49 -9.62
CA LYS A 183 -24.97 -2.62 -9.00
C LYS A 183 -25.98 -2.08 -7.98
N ALA A 184 -27.21 -2.60 -8.04
CA ALA A 184 -28.26 -2.29 -7.08
C ALA A 184 -27.83 -2.65 -5.66
#